data_AF-A0ABD7WI19-F1
#
_entry.id   AF-A0ABD7WI19-F1
#
_cell.length_a   1.000
_cell.length_b   1.000
_cell.length_c   1.000
_cell.angle_alpha   90.00
_cell.angle_beta   90.00
_cell.angle_gamma   90.00
#
_symmetry.space_group_name_H-M   'P 1'
#
loop_
_entity.id
_entity.type
_entity.pdbx_description
1 polymer ?
#
loop_
_entity_poly.entity_id
_entity_poly.type
_entity_poly.pdbx_seq_one_letter_code
_entity_poly.pdbx_strand_id
1 'polypeptide(L)'
;MSDENLACTPAQWERIISRYADPTRSNSPAGRVAGLLRDDARASDLVREWIEDQAMRCMAKGQTVTPTLLTMICKRCSKEAILHRELGVSVKLLRAGAAYEKRLAEYRNDHASAHPSRPVRERLWDEAVDAHIHGQMERGVSSLVFLPYHDGRNSRPGSSNLLACGGLPEWEALFGAKRRRFAPLEDVDEDHDPALMDHTGGMPFEVTAEWLERHGITPAMLNRLTDTELAVLGVDVRSARLESAGGVLDGVAGRLDLILDDPRASQALAAGRPMLGAVEILHSLGMGMGMIRAGMRLGRWSRAGDVHDPGMLRAAWDRIPGRGGTYDEYLRAVSDILDKAHAPRIARR
;
A
#
# COMPACT_ATOMS: atom_id res chain seq x y z
N MET A 1 -11.16 15.33 -19.10
CA MET A 1 -11.23 15.43 -17.64
C MET A 1 -11.65 16.84 -17.32
N SER A 2 -12.79 17.05 -16.66
CA SER A 2 -13.31 18.40 -16.40
C SER A 2 -12.56 19.06 -15.24
N ASP A 3 -12.12 20.31 -15.44
CA ASP A 3 -11.52 21.21 -14.42
C ASP A 3 -12.46 21.54 -13.24
N GLU A 4 -13.61 20.87 -13.13
CA GLU A 4 -14.70 21.20 -12.21
C GLU A 4 -14.32 21.04 -10.72
N ASN A 5 -13.29 20.25 -10.41
CA ASN A 5 -12.83 20.00 -9.04
C ASN A 5 -11.60 20.81 -8.62
N LEU A 6 -11.15 21.78 -9.43
CA LEU A 6 -10.04 22.67 -9.09
C LEU A 6 -10.55 24.08 -8.73
N ALA A 7 -10.65 24.37 -7.43
CA ALA A 7 -11.05 25.69 -6.92
C ALA A 7 -9.85 26.59 -6.56
N CYS A 8 -8.67 26.30 -7.11
CA CYS A 8 -7.44 27.05 -6.92
C CYS A 8 -7.02 27.63 -8.27
N THR A 9 -6.89 28.97 -8.37
CA THR A 9 -6.38 29.56 -9.62
C THR A 9 -4.93 29.14 -9.86
N PRO A 10 -4.45 29.06 -11.12
CA PRO A 10 -3.05 28.71 -11.41
C PRO A 10 -2.03 29.57 -10.66
N ALA A 11 -2.31 30.87 -10.49
CA ALA A 11 -1.45 31.79 -9.74
C ALA A 11 -1.47 31.57 -8.22
N GLN A 12 -2.57 31.05 -7.65
CA GLN A 12 -2.64 30.66 -6.24
C GLN A 12 -1.94 29.31 -6.02
N TRP A 13 -2.13 28.38 -6.95
CA TRP A 13 -1.48 27.07 -6.96
C TRP A 13 0.04 27.23 -6.92
N GLU A 14 0.60 27.95 -7.89
CA GLU A 14 2.05 28.13 -8.00
C GLU A 14 2.63 28.84 -6.78
N ARG A 15 1.95 29.86 -6.26
CA ARG A 15 2.38 30.59 -5.06
C ARG A 15 2.44 29.69 -3.82
N ILE A 16 1.47 28.78 -3.67
CA ILE A 16 1.43 27.84 -2.55
C ILE A 16 2.55 26.82 -2.72
N ILE A 17 2.63 26.15 -3.87
CA ILE A 17 3.63 25.09 -4.11
C ILE A 17 5.05 25.63 -4.03
N SER A 18 5.34 26.76 -4.67
CA SER A 18 6.67 27.41 -4.64
C SER A 18 7.23 27.56 -3.23
N ARG A 19 6.37 27.81 -2.22
CA ARG A 19 6.82 27.94 -0.82
C ARG A 19 7.33 26.62 -0.22
N TYR A 20 6.73 25.49 -0.59
CA TYR A 20 7.05 24.17 -0.02
C TYR A 20 8.04 23.38 -0.90
N ALA A 21 8.09 23.69 -2.19
CA ALA A 21 9.05 23.18 -3.15
C ALA A 21 10.39 23.96 -3.16
N ASP A 22 10.53 25.02 -2.37
CA ASP A 22 11.77 25.82 -2.27
C ASP A 22 12.83 25.07 -1.43
N PRO A 23 13.92 24.59 -2.04
CA PRO A 23 14.96 23.81 -1.35
C PRO A 23 15.86 24.69 -0.45
N THR A 24 15.88 26.01 -0.66
CA THR A 24 16.70 26.93 0.14
C THR A 24 16.18 27.09 1.57
N ARG A 25 14.91 26.75 1.80
CA ARG A 25 14.27 26.75 3.11
C ARG A 25 14.47 25.40 3.78
N SER A 26 15.37 25.30 4.74
CA SER A 26 15.66 24.06 5.47
C SER A 26 14.42 23.36 6.06
N ASN A 27 13.39 24.14 6.43
CA ASN A 27 12.16 23.63 7.02
C ASN A 27 11.06 23.29 6.00
N SER A 28 11.27 23.55 4.71
CA SER A 28 10.34 23.12 3.67
C SER A 28 10.51 21.62 3.38
N PRO A 29 9.49 20.94 2.84
CA PRO A 29 9.65 19.58 2.34
C PRO A 29 10.82 19.44 1.37
N ALA A 30 10.98 20.37 0.42
CA ALA A 30 12.08 20.33 -0.55
C ALA A 30 13.44 20.54 0.10
N GLY A 31 13.58 21.45 1.07
CA GLY A 31 14.85 21.66 1.77
C GLY A 31 15.28 20.45 2.57
N ARG A 32 14.33 19.74 3.19
CA ARG A 32 14.60 18.48 3.90
C ARG A 32 14.99 17.34 2.94
N VAL A 33 14.31 17.21 1.79
CA VAL A 33 14.67 16.23 0.75
C VAL A 33 16.02 16.57 0.11
N ALA A 34 16.28 17.85 -0.16
CA ALA A 34 17.54 18.36 -0.70
C ALA A 34 18.71 18.08 0.24
N GLY A 35 18.51 18.19 1.56
CA GLY A 35 19.52 17.80 2.55
C GLY A 35 20.01 16.35 2.39
N LEU A 36 19.12 15.45 1.93
CA LEU A 36 19.42 14.03 1.73
C LEU A 36 19.92 13.73 0.31
N LEU A 37 19.29 14.28 -0.73
CA LEU A 37 19.67 14.05 -2.13
C LEU A 37 20.91 14.85 -2.55
N ARG A 38 21.14 16.02 -1.93
CA ARG A 38 22.11 17.05 -2.32
C ARG A 38 21.94 17.56 -3.74
N ASP A 39 20.69 17.59 -4.16
CA ASP A 39 20.28 18.10 -5.45
C ASP A 39 19.02 18.94 -5.21
N ASP A 40 19.24 20.24 -5.09
CA ASP A 40 18.19 21.23 -4.78
C ASP A 40 17.13 21.25 -5.90
N ALA A 41 17.57 21.15 -7.16
CA ALA A 41 16.67 21.13 -8.31
C ALA A 41 15.81 19.87 -8.30
N ARG A 42 16.45 18.69 -8.15
CA ARG A 42 15.73 17.41 -8.11
C ARG A 42 14.78 17.32 -6.91
N ALA A 43 15.18 17.83 -5.74
CA ALA A 43 14.33 17.85 -4.56
C ALA A 43 13.09 18.74 -4.73
N SER A 44 13.24 19.91 -5.36
CA SER A 44 12.12 20.78 -5.74
C SER A 44 11.16 20.03 -6.66
N ASP A 45 11.67 19.42 -7.74
CA ASP A 45 10.85 18.72 -8.74
C ASP A 45 10.07 17.57 -8.10
N LEU A 46 10.73 16.73 -7.30
CA LEU A 46 10.10 15.60 -6.62
C LEU A 46 8.98 16.01 -5.66
N VAL A 47 9.16 17.14 -4.96
CA VAL A 47 8.13 17.67 -4.06
C VAL A 47 6.94 18.22 -4.86
N ARG A 48 7.19 18.88 -6.00
CA ARG A 48 6.13 19.36 -6.90
C ARG A 48 5.33 18.20 -7.47
N GLU A 49 6.01 17.20 -8.04
CA GLU A 49 5.40 15.98 -8.56
C GLU A 49 4.54 15.29 -7.50
N TRP A 50 5.05 15.15 -6.27
CA TRP A 50 4.29 14.53 -5.18
C TRP A 50 3.03 15.32 -4.82
N ILE A 51 3.11 16.66 -4.74
CA ILE A 51 1.94 17.50 -4.43
C ILE A 51 0.89 17.39 -5.53
N GLU A 52 1.32 17.40 -6.79
CA GLU A 52 0.45 17.23 -7.97
C GLU A 52 -0.24 15.86 -7.92
N ASP A 53 0.51 14.77 -7.70
CA ASP A 53 -0.03 13.42 -7.59
C ASP A 53 -1.10 13.32 -6.47
N GLN A 54 -0.85 13.91 -5.30
CA GLN A 54 -1.82 13.89 -4.21
C GLN A 54 -3.06 14.73 -4.50
N ALA A 55 -2.90 15.89 -5.13
CA ALA A 55 -4.04 16.72 -5.53
C ALA A 55 -4.88 16.02 -6.59
N MET A 56 -4.25 15.36 -7.57
CA MET A 56 -4.95 14.52 -8.56
C MET A 56 -5.73 13.39 -7.89
N ARG A 57 -5.16 12.73 -6.87
CA ARG A 57 -5.86 11.71 -6.08
C ARG A 57 -7.06 12.27 -5.32
N CYS A 58 -6.95 13.47 -4.73
CA CYS A 58 -8.09 14.14 -4.10
C CYS A 58 -9.21 14.42 -5.11
N MET A 59 -8.88 14.94 -6.30
CA MET A 59 -9.86 15.22 -7.35
C MET A 59 -10.53 13.93 -7.88
N ALA A 60 -9.76 12.85 -8.05
CA ALA A 60 -10.29 11.54 -8.44
C ALA A 60 -11.27 10.97 -7.40
N LYS A 61 -11.11 11.33 -6.12
CA LYS A 61 -12.05 11.00 -5.04
C LYS A 61 -13.25 11.96 -4.97
N GLY A 62 -13.42 12.86 -5.94
CA GLY A 62 -14.49 13.84 -5.98
C GLY A 62 -14.30 15.03 -5.04
N GLN A 63 -13.12 15.23 -4.47
CA GLN A 63 -12.83 16.38 -3.61
C GLN A 63 -12.42 17.59 -4.45
N THR A 64 -12.93 18.76 -4.09
CA THR A 64 -12.50 20.02 -4.68
C THR A 64 -11.20 20.50 -4.05
N VAL A 65 -10.16 20.68 -4.86
CA VAL A 65 -8.85 21.17 -4.41
C VAL A 65 -8.91 22.69 -4.23
N THR A 66 -9.21 23.09 -3.00
CA THR A 66 -9.14 24.49 -2.54
C THR A 66 -7.72 24.89 -2.14
N PRO A 67 -7.39 26.19 -2.05
CA PRO A 67 -6.11 26.67 -1.51
C PRO A 67 -5.78 26.09 -0.11
N THR A 68 -6.81 25.90 0.73
CA THR A 68 -6.67 25.30 2.06
C THR A 68 -6.29 23.83 1.96
N LEU A 69 -6.99 23.05 1.13
CA LEU A 69 -6.66 21.64 0.92
C LEU A 69 -5.27 21.47 0.31
N LEU A 70 -4.92 22.29 -0.69
CA LEU A 70 -3.57 22.29 -1.29
C LEU A 70 -2.49 22.58 -0.24
N THR A 71 -2.72 23.56 0.64
CA THR A 71 -1.79 23.85 1.74
C THR A 71 -1.66 22.67 2.71
N MET A 72 -2.75 21.95 3.01
CA MET A 72 -2.70 20.74 3.83
C MET A 72 -1.92 19.62 3.14
N ILE A 73 -2.10 19.43 1.83
CA ILE A 73 -1.32 18.47 1.03
C ILE A 73 0.17 18.80 1.14
N CYS A 74 0.55 20.06 0.90
CA CYS A 74 1.95 20.49 0.99
C CYS A 74 2.55 20.28 2.39
N LYS A 75 1.78 20.56 3.45
CA LYS A 75 2.22 20.33 4.84
C LYS A 75 2.42 18.86 5.16
N ARG A 76 1.60 17.98 4.58
CA ARG A 76 1.65 16.51 4.77
C ARG A 76 2.53 15.80 3.75
N CYS A 77 3.49 16.51 3.16
CA CYS A 77 4.40 15.96 2.18
C CYS A 77 5.32 14.89 2.80
N SER A 78 5.08 13.65 2.37
CA SER A 78 5.81 12.47 2.87
C SER A 78 7.18 12.36 2.22
N LYS A 79 8.18 12.84 2.96
CA LYS A 79 9.59 12.82 2.55
C LYS A 79 10.10 11.39 2.39
N GLU A 80 9.65 10.49 3.26
CA GLU A 80 9.98 9.06 3.20
C GLU A 80 9.45 8.42 1.91
N ALA A 81 8.20 8.71 1.53
CA ALA A 81 7.63 8.19 0.29
C ALA A 81 8.35 8.73 -0.95
N ILE A 82 8.70 10.03 -0.95
CA ILE A 82 9.47 10.64 -2.03
C ILE A 82 10.83 9.96 -2.20
N LEU A 83 11.57 9.79 -1.10
CA LEU A 83 12.90 9.18 -1.12
C LEU A 83 12.85 7.69 -1.42
N HIS A 84 11.83 6.98 -0.95
CA HIS A 84 11.60 5.58 -1.29
C HIS A 84 11.35 5.42 -2.79
N ARG A 85 10.47 6.25 -3.38
CA ARG A 85 10.17 6.24 -4.82
C ARG A 85 11.40 6.58 -5.66
N GLU A 86 12.17 7.58 -5.25
CA GLU A 86 13.33 8.05 -6.03
C GLU A 86 14.54 7.11 -5.91
N LEU A 87 14.85 6.65 -4.70
CA LEU A 87 16.10 5.92 -4.43
C LEU A 87 15.90 4.41 -4.31
N GLY A 88 14.66 3.92 -4.27
CA GLY A 88 14.35 2.51 -4.01
C GLY A 88 14.69 2.06 -2.59
N VAL A 89 14.95 3.00 -1.67
CA VAL A 89 15.42 2.70 -0.32
C VAL A 89 14.23 2.43 0.61
N SER A 90 14.30 1.37 1.41
CA SER A 90 13.25 1.07 2.38
C SER A 90 13.05 2.20 3.39
N VAL A 91 11.79 2.53 3.69
CA VAL A 91 11.42 3.51 4.72
C VAL A 91 12.03 3.15 6.08
N LYS A 92 12.15 1.86 6.42
CA LYS A 92 12.78 1.42 7.68
C LYS A 92 14.26 1.80 7.74
N LEU A 93 14.98 1.65 6.62
CA LEU A 93 16.37 2.04 6.53
C LEU A 93 16.53 3.57 6.56
N LEU A 94 15.61 4.31 5.90
CA LEU A 94 15.58 5.79 5.98
C LEU A 94 15.40 6.29 7.42
N ARG A 95 14.46 5.70 8.18
CA ARG A 95 14.21 6.05 9.58
C ARG A 95 15.39 5.72 10.48
N ALA A 96 15.96 4.52 10.34
CA ALA A 96 17.13 4.10 11.10
C ALA A 96 18.35 5.00 10.80
N GLY A 97 18.60 5.28 9.53
CA GLY A 97 19.66 6.19 9.09
C GLY A 97 19.48 7.62 9.58
N ALA A 98 18.26 8.14 9.55
CA ALA A 98 17.93 9.46 10.10
C ALA A 98 18.24 9.56 11.62
N ALA A 99 17.81 8.56 12.39
CA ALA A 99 18.06 8.51 13.82
C ALA A 99 19.57 8.39 14.11
N TYR A 100 20.26 7.53 13.36
CA TYR A 100 21.71 7.37 13.45
C TYR A 100 22.47 8.66 13.14
N GLU A 101 22.11 9.40 12.09
CA GLU A 101 22.83 10.62 11.71
C GLU A 101 22.63 11.76 12.71
N LYS A 102 21.44 11.84 13.33
CA LYS A 102 21.20 12.71 14.49
C LYS A 102 22.14 12.34 15.64
N ARG A 103 22.18 11.06 16.01
CA ARG A 103 23.04 10.55 17.08
C ARG A 103 24.53 10.74 16.78
N LEU A 104 24.92 10.60 15.52
CA LEU A 104 26.28 10.83 15.04
C LEU A 104 26.66 12.32 15.09
N ALA A 105 25.72 13.23 14.81
CA ALA A 105 25.93 14.67 14.96
C ALA A 105 26.11 15.05 16.44
N GLU A 106 25.28 14.51 17.33
CA GLU A 106 25.44 14.67 18.79
C GLU A 106 26.82 14.17 19.25
N TYR A 107 27.18 12.95 18.85
CA TYR A 107 28.49 12.37 19.18
C TYR A 107 29.65 13.24 18.73
N ARG A 108 29.58 13.81 17.51
CA ARG A 108 30.59 14.73 16.96
C ARG A 108 30.67 16.08 17.68
N ASN A 109 29.58 16.53 18.29
CA ASN A 109 29.59 17.74 19.11
C ASN A 109 30.25 17.46 20.47
N ASP A 110 29.99 16.28 21.04
CA ASP A 110 30.50 15.87 22.35
C ASP A 110 31.96 15.39 22.30
N HIS A 111 32.43 14.95 21.13
CA HIS A 111 33.76 14.39 20.94
C HIS A 111 34.51 15.11 19.82
N ALA A 112 35.80 15.43 20.05
CA ALA A 112 36.66 16.10 19.06
C ALA A 112 36.96 15.26 17.79
N SER A 113 36.47 14.02 17.70
CA SER A 113 36.69 13.15 16.54
C SER A 113 35.58 13.27 15.52
N ALA A 114 35.90 13.81 14.34
CA ALA A 114 34.98 13.93 13.21
C ALA A 114 34.59 12.58 12.57
N HIS A 115 35.38 11.53 12.82
CA HIS A 115 35.26 10.21 12.17
C HIS A 115 35.36 9.07 13.19
N PRO A 116 34.24 8.68 13.83
CA PRO A 116 34.22 7.55 14.75
C PRO A 116 34.62 6.24 14.05
N SER A 117 35.30 5.36 14.79
CA SER A 117 35.66 4.02 14.31
C SER A 117 34.41 3.20 14.03
N ARG A 118 34.53 2.17 13.19
CA ARG A 118 33.41 1.32 12.79
C ARG A 118 32.62 0.74 14.00
N PRO A 119 33.26 0.18 15.05
CA PRO A 119 32.53 -0.31 16.22
C PRO A 119 31.73 0.78 16.95
N VAL A 120 32.23 2.02 16.94
CA VAL A 120 31.51 3.16 17.52
C VAL A 120 30.29 3.50 16.67
N ARG A 121 30.41 3.49 15.34
CA ARG A 121 29.28 3.75 14.43
C ARG A 121 28.19 2.68 14.53
N GLU A 122 28.58 1.41 14.59
CA GLU A 122 27.65 0.29 14.81
C GLU A 122 26.87 0.45 16.11
N ARG A 123 27.56 0.77 17.22
CA ARG A 123 26.91 1.06 18.50
C ARG A 123 25.98 2.28 18.44
N LEU A 124 26.41 3.39 17.84
CA LEU A 124 25.57 4.60 17.72
C LEU A 124 24.31 4.34 16.90
N TRP A 125 24.39 3.48 15.89
CA TRP A 125 23.23 3.04 15.12
C TRP A 125 22.24 2.27 16.00
N ASP A 126 22.73 1.25 16.72
CA ASP A 126 21.88 0.43 17.58
C ASP A 126 21.26 1.25 18.72
N GLU A 127 22.02 2.14 19.36
CA GLU A 127 21.51 3.08 20.38
C GLU A 127 20.39 3.97 19.81
N ALA A 128 20.54 4.46 18.58
CA ALA A 128 19.54 5.30 17.93
C ALA A 128 18.27 4.52 17.59
N VAL A 129 18.40 3.27 17.17
CA VAL A 129 17.28 2.34 16.92
C VAL A 129 16.53 2.05 18.21
N ASP A 130 17.24 1.73 19.29
CA ASP A 130 16.63 1.46 20.60
C ASP A 130 15.88 2.70 21.13
N ALA A 131 16.50 3.89 21.06
CA ALA A 131 15.87 5.14 21.45
C ALA A 131 14.59 5.43 20.63
N HIS A 132 14.61 5.14 19.33
CA HIS A 132 13.43 5.29 18.46
C HIS A 132 12.28 4.37 18.87
N ILE A 133 12.56 3.10 19.18
CA ILE A 133 11.56 2.13 19.61
C ILE A 133 11.01 2.51 20.98
N HIS A 134 11.89 2.89 21.91
CA HIS A 134 11.50 3.31 23.25
C HIS A 134 10.56 4.52 23.19
N GLY A 135 10.89 5.54 22.39
CA GLY A 135 10.02 6.71 22.20
C GLY A 135 8.67 6.36 21.57
N GLN A 136 8.60 5.38 20.65
CA GLN A 136 7.32 4.87 20.15
C GLN A 136 6.48 4.19 21.25
N MET A 137 7.12 3.39 22.12
CA MET A 137 6.44 2.73 23.24
C MET A 137 5.92 3.73 24.28
N GLU A 138 6.71 4.74 24.64
CA GLU A 138 6.31 5.79 25.58
C GLU A 138 5.12 6.60 25.08
N ARG A 139 5.07 6.88 23.77
CA ARG A 139 3.93 7.56 23.13
C ARG A 139 2.68 6.69 22.99
N GLY A 140 2.79 5.38 23.22
CA GLY A 140 1.67 4.45 23.09
C GLY A 140 1.11 4.37 21.67
N VAL A 141 1.97 4.45 20.65
CA VAL A 141 1.52 4.37 19.25
C VAL A 141 0.86 3.02 18.97
N SER A 142 -0.23 3.03 18.20
CA SER A 142 -1.06 1.86 17.89
C SER A 142 -0.32 0.78 17.09
N SER A 143 0.70 1.17 16.31
CA SER A 143 1.52 0.28 15.49
C SER A 143 2.99 0.63 15.62
N LEU A 144 3.76 -0.22 16.29
CA LEU A 144 5.21 -0.06 16.45
C LEU A 144 5.93 -0.42 15.15
N VAL A 145 6.74 0.50 14.65
CA VAL A 145 7.63 0.24 13.52
C VAL A 145 9.01 -0.17 14.04
N PHE A 146 9.32 -1.46 13.90
CA PHE A 146 10.65 -1.99 14.22
C PHE A 146 11.63 -1.73 13.07
N LEU A 147 12.84 -1.31 13.43
CA LEU A 147 13.90 -0.86 12.54
C LEU A 147 15.07 -1.87 12.53
N PRO A 148 15.94 -1.85 11.51
CA PRO A 148 17.11 -2.72 11.49
C PRO A 148 18.19 -2.23 12.45
N TYR A 149 18.76 -3.14 13.24
CA TYR A 149 20.07 -2.94 13.87
C TYR A 149 21.18 -2.85 12.82
N HIS A 150 22.39 -2.51 13.24
CA HIS A 150 23.52 -2.28 12.35
C HIS A 150 23.82 -3.50 11.45
N ASP A 151 23.58 -4.72 11.94
CA ASP A 151 23.77 -5.99 11.23
C ASP A 151 22.56 -6.41 10.38
N GLY A 152 21.53 -5.57 10.32
CA GLY A 152 20.28 -5.82 9.61
C GLY A 152 19.26 -6.65 10.38
N ARG A 153 19.55 -7.09 11.61
CA ARG A 153 18.56 -7.79 12.46
C ARG A 153 17.41 -6.87 12.82
N ASN A 154 16.21 -7.44 12.88
CA ASN A 154 15.02 -6.73 13.29
C ASN A 154 15.07 -6.43 14.79
N SER A 155 14.81 -5.18 15.17
CA SER A 155 14.76 -4.75 16.56
C SER A 155 13.55 -5.22 17.37
N ARG A 156 12.65 -5.99 16.75
CA ARG A 156 11.50 -6.60 17.44
C ARG A 156 11.98 -7.56 18.54
N PRO A 157 11.52 -7.41 19.80
CA PRO A 157 11.88 -8.33 20.87
C PRO A 157 11.56 -9.79 20.51
N GLY A 158 12.55 -10.67 20.69
CA GLY A 158 12.43 -12.10 20.38
C GLY A 158 12.49 -12.46 18.89
N SER A 159 12.66 -11.50 17.99
CA SER A 159 12.88 -11.75 16.57
C SER A 159 14.38 -11.87 16.27
N SER A 160 14.78 -12.94 15.59
CA SER A 160 16.13 -13.09 15.02
C SER A 160 16.16 -12.83 13.50
N ASN A 161 15.02 -12.44 12.92
CA ASN A 161 14.91 -12.23 11.48
C ASN A 161 15.75 -11.04 11.02
N LEU A 162 16.40 -11.19 9.87
CA LEU A 162 17.01 -10.08 9.15
C LEU A 162 15.93 -9.31 8.38
N LEU A 163 16.03 -7.99 8.39
CA LEU A 163 15.22 -7.15 7.52
C LEU A 163 15.87 -7.07 6.14
N ALA A 164 15.06 -7.23 5.09
CA ALA A 164 15.51 -7.18 3.70
C ALA A 164 16.17 -5.84 3.30
N CYS A 165 15.94 -4.79 4.08
CA CYS A 165 16.56 -3.49 3.86
C CYS A 165 18.02 -3.38 4.34
N GLY A 166 18.54 -4.39 5.04
CA GLY A 166 19.87 -4.33 5.65
C GLY A 166 19.95 -3.34 6.81
N GLY A 167 21.18 -3.00 7.21
CA GLY A 167 21.50 -2.14 8.35
C GLY A 167 22.51 -1.04 7.99
N LEU A 168 23.49 -0.85 8.86
CA LEU A 168 24.50 0.20 8.69
C LEU A 168 25.33 0.05 7.39
N PRO A 169 25.77 -1.15 6.96
CA PRO A 169 26.51 -1.31 5.71
C PRO A 169 25.75 -0.81 4.48
N GLU A 170 24.46 -1.12 4.38
CA GLU A 170 23.59 -0.68 3.29
C GLU A 170 23.39 0.83 3.31
N TRP A 171 23.22 1.42 4.50
CA TRP A 171 23.19 2.87 4.66
C TRP A 171 24.50 3.53 4.23
N GLU A 172 25.66 3.03 4.69
CA GLU A 172 26.96 3.59 4.34
C GLU A 172 27.28 3.41 2.85
N ALA A 173 26.83 2.33 2.21
CA ALA A 173 26.98 2.14 0.78
C ALA A 173 26.19 3.20 -0.02
N LEU A 174 24.98 3.51 0.41
CA LEU A 174 24.11 4.49 -0.26
C LEU A 174 24.53 5.94 0.05
N PHE A 175 24.90 6.23 1.30
CA PHE A 175 25.06 7.60 1.81
C PHE A 175 26.49 7.95 2.27
N GLY A 176 27.38 6.97 2.46
CA GLY A 176 28.71 7.14 3.07
C GLY A 176 29.84 7.60 2.13
N ALA A 177 29.79 7.28 0.83
CA ALA A 177 30.87 7.61 -0.12
C ALA A 177 30.97 9.09 -0.52
N LYS A 178 29.94 9.90 -0.25
CA LYS A 178 29.94 11.37 -0.47
C LYS A 178 29.40 12.06 0.77
N ARG A 179 30.26 12.36 1.76
CA ARG A 179 29.94 12.98 3.08
C ARG A 179 28.67 13.84 3.02
N ARG A 180 27.48 13.25 3.21
CA ARG A 180 26.20 13.97 3.18
C ARG A 180 26.11 14.78 4.47
N ARG A 181 25.81 16.08 4.36
CA ARG A 181 25.64 16.95 5.52
C ARG A 181 24.19 16.73 5.88
N PHE A 182 23.95 15.81 6.80
CA PHE A 182 22.65 15.66 7.40
C PHE A 182 22.36 16.96 8.12
N ALA A 183 21.41 17.74 7.61
CA ALA A 183 20.63 18.56 8.52
C ALA A 183 19.87 17.57 9.40
N PRO A 184 19.83 17.74 10.73
CA PRO A 184 18.98 16.91 11.57
C PRO A 184 17.57 16.97 10.99
N LEU A 185 16.93 15.81 10.81
CA LEU A 185 15.49 15.74 10.53
C LEU A 185 14.77 16.20 11.81
N GLU A 186 14.81 17.51 12.08
CA GLU A 186 13.96 18.13 13.08
C GLU A 186 12.53 17.95 12.60
N ASP A 187 11.77 17.22 13.41
CA ASP A 187 10.41 16.76 13.15
C ASP A 187 10.31 15.86 11.91
N VAL A 188 10.87 14.64 12.02
CA VAL A 188 10.26 13.47 11.37
C VAL A 188 8.79 13.51 11.79
N ASP A 189 7.83 13.48 10.86
CA ASP A 189 6.39 13.61 11.15
C ASP A 189 5.98 12.65 12.29
N GLU A 190 6.03 13.11 13.54
CA GLU A 190 5.62 12.33 14.72
C GLU A 190 4.09 12.24 14.80
N ASP A 191 3.39 12.96 13.92
CA ASP A 191 1.95 12.88 13.68
C ASP A 191 1.58 11.93 12.52
N HIS A 192 2.52 11.15 11.99
CA HIS A 192 2.22 10.10 11.02
C HIS A 192 1.83 8.79 11.72
N ASP A 193 0.52 8.64 11.94
CA ASP A 193 -0.10 7.34 12.15
C ASP A 193 0.26 6.41 10.96
N PRO A 194 1.01 5.32 11.19
CA PRO A 194 1.33 4.34 10.15
C PRO A 194 0.10 3.69 9.50
N ALA A 195 -1.10 3.84 10.09
CA ALA A 195 -2.34 3.31 9.54
C ALA A 195 -2.80 3.97 8.23
N LEU A 196 -2.13 5.01 7.72
CA LEU A 196 -2.58 5.77 6.54
C LEU A 196 -1.63 5.76 5.32
N MET A 197 -0.48 5.07 5.37
CA MET A 197 0.53 5.18 4.28
C MET A 197 1.15 3.87 3.76
N ASP A 198 0.62 2.69 4.08
CA ASP A 198 1.00 1.46 3.36
C ASP A 198 0.04 1.18 2.19
N HIS A 199 0.04 2.10 1.23
CA HIS A 199 -0.44 1.83 -0.13
C HIS A 199 0.66 2.29 -1.08
N THR A 200 1.78 1.55 -1.08
CA THR A 200 2.68 1.54 -2.23
C THR A 200 1.83 1.17 -3.44
N GLY A 201 1.60 2.15 -4.32
CA GLY A 201 0.91 1.97 -5.60
C GLY A 201 1.74 1.20 -6.62
N GLY A 202 2.36 0.10 -6.19
CA GLY A 202 2.74 -0.98 -7.09
C GLY A 202 1.48 -1.79 -7.43
N MET A 203 1.50 -2.48 -8.58
CA MET A 203 0.49 -3.52 -8.82
C MET A 203 0.52 -4.48 -7.63
N PRO A 204 -0.64 -4.84 -7.05
CA PRO A 204 -0.71 -5.80 -5.97
C PRO A 204 0.09 -7.05 -6.33
N PHE A 205 0.90 -7.54 -5.39
CA PHE A 205 1.74 -8.70 -5.60
C PHE A 205 0.87 -9.94 -5.81
N GLU A 206 0.98 -10.55 -6.99
CA GLU A 206 0.25 -11.76 -7.33
C GLU A 206 0.86 -12.97 -6.63
N VAL A 207 0.05 -13.67 -5.83
CA VAL A 207 0.47 -14.91 -5.16
C VAL A 207 0.40 -16.06 -6.15
N THR A 208 1.51 -16.79 -6.27
CA THR A 208 1.59 -18.00 -7.09
C THR A 208 1.96 -19.21 -6.23
N ALA A 209 1.56 -20.40 -6.66
CA ALA A 209 1.96 -21.66 -6.02
C ALA A 209 3.50 -21.78 -5.83
N GLU A 210 4.28 -21.36 -6.83
CA GLU A 210 5.75 -21.37 -6.79
C GLU A 210 6.30 -20.44 -5.70
N TRP A 211 5.68 -19.27 -5.51
CA TRP A 211 6.07 -18.35 -4.45
C TRP A 211 5.73 -18.91 -3.07
N LEU A 212 4.55 -19.52 -2.91
CA LEU A 212 4.16 -20.15 -1.65
C LEU A 212 5.11 -21.28 -1.25
N GLU A 213 5.50 -22.13 -2.21
CA GLU A 213 6.47 -23.21 -1.99
C GLU A 213 7.85 -22.66 -1.59
N ARG A 214 8.37 -21.68 -2.35
CA ARG A 214 9.66 -21.03 -2.09
C ARG A 214 9.74 -20.42 -0.69
N HIS A 215 8.64 -19.89 -0.18
CA HIS A 215 8.57 -19.21 1.10
C HIS A 215 7.98 -20.05 2.24
N GLY A 216 7.67 -21.32 1.99
CA GLY A 216 7.11 -22.24 3.00
C GLY A 216 5.75 -21.81 3.55
N ILE A 217 4.95 -21.10 2.74
CA ILE A 217 3.63 -20.59 3.13
C ILE A 217 2.58 -21.61 2.69
N THR A 218 1.74 -22.04 3.63
CA THR A 218 0.66 -22.99 3.33
C THR A 218 -0.66 -22.27 3.04
N PRO A 219 -1.59 -22.89 2.29
CA PRO A 219 -2.96 -22.36 2.11
C PRO A 219 -3.68 -22.05 3.43
N ALA A 220 -3.42 -22.84 4.48
CA ALA A 220 -3.97 -22.60 5.81
C ALA A 220 -3.45 -21.31 6.45
N MET A 221 -2.22 -20.90 6.14
CA MET A 221 -1.64 -19.63 6.63
C MET A 221 -2.28 -18.43 5.93
N LEU A 222 -2.50 -18.50 4.62
CA LEU A 222 -3.22 -17.46 3.88
C LEU A 222 -4.67 -17.30 4.36
N ASN A 223 -5.34 -18.39 4.69
CA ASN A 223 -6.71 -18.38 5.23
C ASN A 223 -6.83 -17.77 6.64
N ARG A 224 -5.74 -17.60 7.37
CA ARG A 224 -5.74 -16.91 8.68
C ARG A 224 -5.77 -15.39 8.55
N LEU A 225 -5.30 -14.86 7.42
CA LEU A 225 -5.29 -13.43 7.15
C LEU A 225 -6.65 -13.03 6.55
N THR A 226 -7.16 -11.89 6.97
CA THR A 226 -8.33 -11.23 6.37
C THR A 226 -7.98 -10.60 5.03
N ASP A 227 -8.99 -10.31 4.21
CA ASP A 227 -8.79 -9.62 2.92
C ASP A 227 -8.16 -8.23 3.13
N THR A 228 -8.54 -7.55 4.21
CA THR A 228 -7.95 -6.28 4.63
C THR A 228 -6.48 -6.43 4.98
N GLU A 229 -6.09 -7.46 5.74
CA GLU A 229 -4.69 -7.70 6.07
C GLU A 229 -3.86 -8.05 4.83
N LEU A 230 -4.39 -8.85 3.91
CA LEU A 230 -3.72 -9.15 2.64
C LEU A 230 -3.54 -7.89 1.78
N ALA A 231 -4.59 -7.07 1.66
CA ALA A 231 -4.53 -5.82 0.91
C ALA A 231 -3.54 -4.81 1.53
N VAL A 232 -3.48 -4.73 2.87
CA VAL A 232 -2.50 -3.89 3.60
C VAL A 232 -1.06 -4.38 3.36
N LEU A 233 -0.86 -5.69 3.21
CA LEU A 233 0.44 -6.27 2.86
C LEU A 233 0.82 -6.07 1.37
N GLY A 234 -0.02 -5.38 0.59
CA GLY A 234 0.20 -5.16 -0.84
C GLY A 234 0.02 -6.43 -1.67
N VAL A 235 -0.68 -7.44 -1.15
CA VAL A 235 -0.95 -8.70 -1.83
C VAL A 235 -2.23 -8.58 -2.64
N ASP A 236 -2.24 -9.12 -3.86
CA ASP A 236 -3.46 -9.30 -4.62
C ASP A 236 -4.36 -10.32 -3.90
N VAL A 237 -5.43 -9.82 -3.29
CA VAL A 237 -6.35 -10.62 -2.47
C VAL A 237 -6.90 -11.80 -3.28
N ARG A 238 -7.22 -11.57 -4.55
CA ARG A 238 -7.80 -12.60 -5.42
C ARG A 238 -6.87 -13.77 -5.63
N SER A 239 -5.63 -13.54 -6.05
CA SER A 239 -4.61 -14.58 -6.27
C SER A 239 -4.29 -15.33 -4.97
N ALA A 240 -4.19 -14.61 -3.84
CA ALA A 240 -4.02 -15.23 -2.53
C ALA A 240 -5.19 -16.18 -2.18
N ARG A 241 -6.44 -15.77 -2.45
CA ARG A 241 -7.62 -16.60 -2.20
C ARG A 241 -7.74 -17.76 -3.19
N LEU A 242 -7.33 -17.55 -4.43
CA LEU A 242 -7.28 -18.59 -5.44
C LEU A 242 -6.28 -19.70 -5.05
N GLU A 243 -5.07 -19.33 -4.63
CA GLU A 243 -4.07 -20.30 -4.16
C GLU A 243 -4.49 -20.98 -2.84
N SER A 244 -5.15 -20.23 -1.94
CA SER A 244 -5.75 -20.80 -0.73
C SER A 244 -6.82 -21.87 -1.05
N ALA A 245 -7.47 -21.73 -2.20
CA ALA A 245 -8.49 -22.60 -2.74
C ALA A 245 -7.92 -23.76 -3.59
N GLY A 246 -6.60 -23.84 -3.80
CA GLY A 246 -5.96 -24.88 -4.62
C GLY A 246 -5.56 -24.45 -6.04
N GLY A 247 -5.47 -23.15 -6.28
CA GLY A 247 -4.85 -22.54 -7.47
C GLY A 247 -5.73 -22.47 -8.71
N VAL A 248 -6.57 -23.47 -8.98
CA VAL A 248 -7.50 -23.46 -10.12
C VAL A 248 -8.91 -23.83 -9.68
N LEU A 249 -9.88 -22.99 -10.06
CA LEU A 249 -11.29 -23.30 -9.89
C LEU A 249 -11.85 -23.93 -11.16
N ASP A 250 -12.33 -25.16 -11.05
CA ASP A 250 -12.96 -25.89 -12.13
C ASP A 250 -14.45 -26.18 -11.85
N GLY A 251 -15.11 -26.84 -12.80
CA GLY A 251 -16.46 -27.37 -12.63
C GLY A 251 -17.52 -26.32 -12.27
N VAL A 252 -18.19 -26.52 -11.12
CA VAL A 252 -19.25 -25.63 -10.62
C VAL A 252 -18.65 -24.38 -9.98
N ALA A 253 -17.57 -24.53 -9.19
CA ALA A 253 -16.93 -23.41 -8.50
C ALA A 253 -16.35 -22.41 -9.50
N GLY A 254 -15.64 -22.86 -10.54
CA GLY A 254 -15.11 -21.98 -11.58
C GLY A 254 -16.18 -21.21 -12.36
N ARG A 255 -17.38 -21.81 -12.52
CA ARG A 255 -18.54 -21.16 -13.16
C ARG A 255 -19.24 -20.14 -12.26
N LEU A 256 -19.26 -20.38 -10.94
CA LEU A 256 -19.75 -19.40 -9.98
C LEU A 256 -18.80 -18.20 -9.89
N ASP A 257 -17.50 -18.47 -9.92
CA ASP A 257 -16.46 -17.46 -9.81
C ASP A 257 -16.48 -16.46 -10.99
N LEU A 258 -16.99 -16.87 -12.17
CA LEU A 258 -17.20 -15.94 -13.30
C LEU A 258 -18.16 -14.79 -12.97
N ILE A 259 -19.02 -14.96 -11.97
CA ILE A 259 -20.02 -13.98 -11.57
C ILE A 259 -19.65 -13.34 -10.24
N LEU A 260 -19.22 -14.15 -9.28
CA LEU A 260 -18.97 -13.72 -7.92
C LEU A 260 -17.62 -13.02 -7.75
N ASP A 261 -16.66 -13.37 -8.61
CA ASP A 261 -15.26 -12.92 -8.53
C ASP A 261 -14.63 -13.11 -7.14
N ASP A 262 -15.08 -14.14 -6.43
CA ASP A 262 -14.66 -14.53 -5.09
C ASP A 262 -14.43 -16.06 -5.07
N PRO A 263 -13.16 -16.49 -5.09
CA PRO A 263 -12.82 -17.91 -5.13
C PRO A 263 -13.35 -18.70 -3.94
N ARG A 264 -13.36 -18.08 -2.75
CA ARG A 264 -13.73 -18.73 -1.48
C ARG A 264 -15.23 -18.92 -1.41
N ALA A 265 -16.01 -17.88 -1.72
CA ALA A 265 -17.47 -17.97 -1.78
C ALA A 265 -17.89 -19.00 -2.84
N SER A 266 -17.25 -19.00 -4.00
CA SER A 266 -17.54 -19.91 -5.11
C SER A 266 -17.33 -21.38 -4.72
N GLN A 267 -16.22 -21.71 -4.05
CA GLN A 267 -16.01 -23.05 -3.52
C GLN A 267 -17.00 -23.42 -2.42
N ALA A 268 -17.23 -22.53 -1.46
CA ALA A 268 -18.15 -22.80 -0.35
C ALA A 268 -19.58 -23.06 -0.84
N LEU A 269 -20.04 -22.31 -1.84
CA LEU A 269 -21.36 -22.49 -2.45
C LEU A 269 -21.46 -23.79 -3.25
N ALA A 270 -20.42 -24.14 -4.01
CA ALA A 270 -20.36 -25.40 -4.76
C ALA A 270 -20.33 -26.61 -3.82
N ALA A 271 -19.45 -26.60 -2.81
CA ALA A 271 -19.33 -27.67 -1.82
C ALA A 271 -20.59 -27.82 -0.96
N GLY A 272 -21.28 -26.72 -0.66
CA GLY A 272 -22.54 -26.72 0.09
C GLY A 272 -23.75 -27.26 -0.69
N ARG A 273 -23.65 -27.41 -2.02
CA ARG A 273 -24.76 -27.81 -2.91
C ARG A 273 -24.26 -28.75 -4.02
N PRO A 274 -23.72 -29.93 -3.67
CA PRO A 274 -23.00 -30.80 -4.62
C PRO A 274 -23.86 -31.33 -5.77
N MET A 275 -25.19 -31.33 -5.62
CA MET A 275 -26.14 -31.82 -6.64
C MET A 275 -26.62 -30.72 -7.61
N LEU A 276 -26.26 -29.45 -7.38
CA LEU A 276 -26.76 -28.32 -8.18
C LEU A 276 -25.67 -27.75 -9.08
N GLY A 277 -26.06 -27.36 -10.28
CA GLY A 277 -25.19 -26.60 -11.18
C GLY A 277 -25.08 -25.12 -10.77
N ALA A 278 -24.03 -24.43 -11.25
CA ALA A 278 -23.78 -23.03 -10.90
C ALA A 278 -24.99 -22.10 -11.18
N VAL A 279 -25.70 -22.32 -12.29
CA VAL A 279 -26.90 -21.56 -12.65
C VAL A 279 -28.02 -21.78 -11.62
N GLU A 280 -28.26 -23.03 -11.21
CA GLU A 280 -29.31 -23.38 -10.26
C GLU A 280 -29.00 -22.82 -8.88
N ILE A 281 -27.72 -22.85 -8.47
CA ILE A 281 -27.26 -22.26 -7.21
C ILE A 281 -27.56 -20.75 -7.20
N LEU A 282 -27.10 -20.01 -8.21
CA LEU A 282 -27.32 -18.55 -8.29
C LEU A 282 -28.80 -18.17 -8.37
N HIS A 283 -29.57 -18.95 -9.15
CA HIS A 283 -31.02 -18.74 -9.26
C HIS A 283 -31.73 -18.99 -7.93
N SER A 284 -31.37 -20.07 -7.22
CA SER A 284 -31.92 -20.37 -5.89
C SER A 284 -31.61 -19.28 -4.84
N LEU A 285 -30.55 -18.50 -5.07
CA LEU A 285 -30.15 -17.39 -4.21
C LEU A 285 -30.78 -16.04 -4.59
N GLY A 286 -31.60 -16.03 -5.65
CA GLY A 286 -32.42 -14.88 -6.05
C GLY A 286 -31.94 -14.15 -7.30
N MET A 287 -30.89 -14.62 -7.99
CA MET A 287 -30.42 -13.98 -9.21
C MET A 287 -31.27 -14.40 -10.42
N GLY A 288 -31.76 -13.42 -11.19
CA GLY A 288 -32.56 -13.67 -12.38
C GLY A 288 -31.77 -14.40 -13.48
N MET A 289 -32.43 -15.29 -14.22
CA MET A 289 -31.78 -16.11 -15.27
C MET A 289 -31.09 -15.28 -16.36
N GLY A 290 -31.65 -14.12 -16.72
CA GLY A 290 -31.03 -13.18 -17.65
C GLY A 290 -29.71 -12.60 -17.11
N MET A 291 -29.69 -12.23 -15.83
CA MET A 291 -28.49 -11.72 -15.15
C MET A 291 -27.41 -12.78 -15.03
N ILE A 292 -27.78 -14.03 -14.70
CA ILE A 292 -26.82 -15.13 -14.61
C ILE A 292 -26.12 -15.35 -15.96
N ARG A 293 -26.88 -15.44 -17.07
CA ARG A 293 -26.28 -15.67 -18.39
C ARG A 293 -25.40 -14.50 -18.83
N ALA A 294 -25.85 -13.28 -18.57
CA ALA A 294 -25.09 -12.06 -18.87
C ALA A 294 -23.81 -11.97 -18.03
N GLY A 295 -23.90 -12.22 -16.72
CA GLY A 295 -22.76 -12.25 -15.79
C GLY A 295 -21.72 -13.28 -16.19
N MET A 296 -22.12 -14.51 -16.53
CA MET A 296 -21.18 -15.53 -17.03
C MET A 296 -20.48 -15.11 -18.31
N ARG A 297 -21.16 -14.36 -19.19
CA ARG A 297 -20.57 -13.87 -20.45
C ARG A 297 -19.60 -12.73 -20.16
N LEU A 298 -19.98 -11.79 -19.31
CA LEU A 298 -19.16 -10.68 -18.89
C LEU A 298 -17.89 -11.16 -18.17
N GLY A 299 -18.01 -12.11 -17.24
CA GLY A 299 -16.87 -12.70 -16.54
C GLY A 299 -15.87 -13.38 -17.47
N ARG A 300 -16.34 -14.03 -18.55
CA ARG A 300 -15.45 -14.60 -19.57
C ARG A 300 -14.68 -13.52 -20.33
N TRP A 301 -15.36 -12.44 -20.75
CA TRP A 301 -14.71 -11.31 -21.41
C TRP A 301 -13.71 -10.61 -20.50
N SER A 302 -14.05 -10.47 -19.21
CA SER A 302 -13.14 -9.88 -18.24
C SER A 302 -11.87 -10.71 -18.04
N ARG A 303 -12.01 -12.03 -17.90
CA ARG A 303 -10.87 -12.95 -17.77
C ARG A 303 -10.03 -13.09 -19.03
N ALA A 304 -10.61 -12.87 -20.21
CA ALA A 304 -9.88 -12.83 -21.47
C ALA A 304 -9.05 -11.53 -21.62
N GLY A 305 -9.23 -10.56 -20.73
CA GLY A 305 -8.60 -9.23 -20.82
C GLY A 305 -9.36 -8.24 -21.71
N ASP A 306 -10.42 -8.67 -22.38
CA ASP A 306 -11.20 -7.86 -23.31
C ASP A 306 -11.96 -6.70 -22.61
N VAL A 307 -12.28 -6.86 -21.32
CA VAL A 307 -13.10 -5.92 -20.54
C VAL A 307 -12.61 -5.82 -19.09
N HIS A 308 -11.88 -4.76 -18.75
CA HIS A 308 -11.12 -4.72 -17.50
C HIS A 308 -11.40 -3.50 -16.61
N ASP A 309 -11.85 -2.35 -17.14
CA ASP A 309 -12.23 -1.21 -16.31
C ASP A 309 -13.75 -1.12 -16.05
N PRO A 310 -14.19 -0.43 -14.98
CA PRO A 310 -15.61 -0.34 -14.61
C PRO A 310 -16.51 0.27 -15.69
N GLY A 311 -15.99 1.20 -16.50
CA GLY A 311 -16.71 1.81 -17.61
C GLY A 311 -16.92 0.82 -18.75
N MET A 312 -15.87 0.08 -19.10
CA MET A 312 -15.94 -1.00 -20.08
C MET A 312 -16.88 -2.13 -19.63
N LEU A 313 -16.86 -2.52 -18.35
CA LEU A 313 -17.76 -3.54 -17.81
C LEU A 313 -19.22 -3.13 -17.93
N ARG A 314 -19.55 -1.88 -17.58
CA ARG A 314 -20.91 -1.33 -17.74
C ARG A 314 -21.34 -1.28 -19.20
N ALA A 315 -20.48 -0.78 -20.10
CA ALA A 315 -20.76 -0.72 -21.52
C ALA A 315 -20.92 -2.12 -22.15
N ALA A 316 -20.11 -3.10 -21.72
CA ALA A 316 -20.21 -4.48 -22.16
C ALA A 316 -21.51 -5.12 -21.66
N TRP A 317 -21.91 -4.86 -20.41
CA TRP A 317 -23.18 -5.31 -19.85
C TRP A 317 -24.37 -4.84 -20.68
N ASP A 318 -24.43 -3.55 -21.00
CA ASP A 318 -25.55 -2.96 -21.74
C ASP A 318 -25.71 -3.51 -23.16
N ARG A 319 -24.62 -4.01 -23.75
CA ARG A 319 -24.62 -4.68 -25.06
C ARG A 319 -25.14 -6.11 -25.02
N ILE A 320 -25.33 -6.73 -23.86
CA ILE A 320 -25.77 -8.12 -23.75
C ILE A 320 -27.30 -8.21 -23.92
N PRO A 321 -27.81 -8.91 -24.96
CA PRO A 321 -29.24 -9.13 -25.12
C PRO A 321 -29.80 -10.02 -24.01
N GLY A 322 -30.96 -9.66 -23.46
CA GLY A 322 -31.64 -10.47 -22.43
C GLY A 322 -30.97 -10.46 -21.05
N ARG A 323 -30.12 -9.47 -20.76
CA ARG A 323 -29.37 -9.31 -19.49
C ARG A 323 -30.21 -9.20 -18.21
N GLY A 324 -31.53 -8.98 -18.34
CA GLY A 324 -32.46 -9.07 -17.22
C GLY A 324 -32.41 -7.92 -16.22
N GLY A 325 -31.63 -6.86 -16.47
CA GLY A 325 -31.55 -5.66 -15.63
C GLY A 325 -30.37 -4.75 -15.97
N THR A 326 -30.21 -3.69 -15.18
CA THR A 326 -29.06 -2.77 -15.24
C THR A 326 -27.80 -3.41 -14.63
N TYR A 327 -26.63 -2.87 -14.95
CA TYR A 327 -25.38 -3.36 -14.38
C TYR A 327 -25.34 -3.18 -12.85
N ASP A 328 -25.94 -2.10 -12.34
CA ASP A 328 -26.01 -1.85 -10.88
C ASP A 328 -26.93 -2.84 -10.16
N GLU A 329 -28.03 -3.26 -10.79
CA GLU A 329 -28.88 -4.32 -10.26
C GLU A 329 -28.18 -5.68 -10.26
N TYR A 330 -27.36 -5.95 -11.29
CA TYR A 330 -26.50 -7.13 -11.30
C TYR A 330 -25.48 -7.11 -10.17
N LEU A 331 -24.76 -6.01 -9.97
CA LEU A 331 -23.78 -5.88 -8.88
C LEU A 331 -24.45 -6.00 -7.50
N ARG A 332 -25.64 -5.43 -7.32
CA ARG A 332 -26.43 -5.63 -6.10
C ARG A 332 -26.78 -7.10 -5.88
N ALA A 333 -27.25 -7.80 -6.92
CA ALA A 333 -27.56 -9.23 -6.82
C ALA A 333 -26.31 -10.08 -6.51
N VAL A 334 -25.13 -9.72 -7.03
CA VAL A 334 -23.86 -10.37 -6.68
C VAL A 334 -23.52 -10.11 -5.20
N SER A 335 -23.60 -8.86 -4.76
CA SER A 335 -23.35 -8.47 -3.35
C SER A 335 -24.26 -9.24 -2.38
N ASP A 336 -25.57 -9.29 -2.65
CA ASP A 336 -26.54 -10.00 -1.81
C ASP A 336 -26.22 -11.50 -1.71
N ILE A 337 -25.66 -12.10 -2.76
CA ILE A 337 -25.24 -13.50 -2.77
C ILE A 337 -23.96 -13.70 -1.96
N LEU A 338 -22.99 -12.79 -2.09
CA LEU A 338 -21.74 -12.83 -1.32
C LEU A 338 -22.03 -12.67 0.17
N ASP A 339 -22.92 -11.75 0.55
CA ASP A 339 -23.36 -11.58 1.95
C ASP A 339 -23.96 -12.87 2.52
N LYS A 340 -24.79 -13.57 1.73
CA LYS A 340 -25.35 -14.88 2.12
C LYS A 340 -24.29 -15.99 2.18
N ALA A 341 -23.27 -15.92 1.34
CA ALA A 341 -22.18 -16.90 1.30
C ALA A 341 -21.20 -16.73 2.47
N HIS A 342 -20.99 -15.48 2.91
CA HIS A 342 -20.09 -15.12 4.01
C HIS A 342 -20.77 -15.08 5.38
N ALA A 343 -22.11 -15.05 5.43
CA ALA A 343 -22.84 -15.13 6.68
C ALA A 343 -22.41 -16.39 7.47
N PRO A 344 -22.06 -16.25 8.77
CA PRO A 344 -21.72 -17.40 9.59
C PRO A 344 -22.90 -18.36 9.58
N ARG A 345 -22.65 -19.61 9.21
CA ARG A 345 -23.64 -20.69 9.35
C ARG A 345 -23.95 -20.81 10.83
N ILE A 346 -25.01 -20.14 11.30
CA ILE A 346 -25.60 -20.41 12.59
C ILE A 346 -26.00 -21.88 12.52
N ALA A 347 -25.27 -22.72 13.24
CA ALA A 347 -25.60 -24.11 13.40
C ALA A 347 -27.01 -24.17 14.01
N ARG A 348 -28.02 -24.40 13.16
CA ARG A 348 -29.31 -24.86 13.63
C ARG A 348 -29.05 -26.26 14.20
N ARG A 349 -28.97 -26.32 15.53
CA ARG A 349 -29.11 -27.55 16.30
C ARG A 349 -30.47 -28.17 16.04
#